data_AF-A0A2E2QZ28-F1
#
_entry.id   AF-A0A2E2QZ28-F1
#
_cell.length_a   1.000
_cell.length_b   1.000
_cell.length_c   1.000
_cell.angle_alpha   90.00
_cell.angle_beta   90.00
_cell.angle_gamma   90.00
#
_symmetry.space_group_name_H-M   'P 1'
#
loop_
_entity.id
_entity.type
_entity.pdbx_description
1 polymer ?
#
loop_
_entity_poly.entity_id
_entity_poly.type
_entity_poly.pdbx_seq_one_letter_code
_entity_poly.pdbx_strand_id
1 'polypeptide(L)'
;MAVAHGVNPNLLRRWVKESGALITTPAFVPVRIESGVDRHVHTPASNCQRIEVNIDRGDLRIAFKVDSSQMIELGQVLREVLR
;
A
#
# COMPACT_ATOMS: atom_id res chain seq x y z
N MET A 1 20.73 -14.56 14.66
CA MET A 1 19.28 -14.52 14.41
C MET A 1 19.00 -13.28 13.58
N ALA A 2 18.51 -13.43 12.35
CA ALA A 2 18.24 -12.30 11.47
C ALA A 2 16.86 -12.50 10.83
N VAL A 3 15.82 -12.22 11.60
CA VAL A 3 14.49 -11.91 11.06
C VAL A 3 14.37 -10.40 11.11
N ALA A 4 15.14 -9.72 10.25
CA ALA A 4 14.87 -8.32 9.98
C ALA A 4 13.61 -8.29 9.09
N HIS A 5 12.53 -7.74 9.62
CA HIS A 5 11.27 -7.47 8.91
C HIS A 5 10.41 -8.68 8.49
N GLY A 6 10.55 -9.84 9.12
CA GLY A 6 9.63 -10.97 8.90
C GLY A 6 9.79 -11.68 7.55
N VAL A 7 10.77 -11.29 6.74
CA VAL A 7 11.02 -11.90 5.43
C VAL A 7 12.27 -12.77 5.49
N ASN A 8 12.12 -14.05 5.15
CA ASN A 8 13.24 -14.99 5.09
C ASN A 8 14.08 -14.73 3.82
N PRO A 9 15.38 -14.39 3.95
CA PRO A 9 16.23 -14.05 2.81
C PRO A 9 16.42 -15.21 1.82
N ASN A 10 16.23 -16.46 2.25
CA ASN A 10 16.29 -17.62 1.35
C ASN A 10 15.06 -17.71 0.44
N LEU A 11 13.88 -17.25 0.92
CA LEU A 11 12.67 -17.19 0.10
C LEU A 11 12.80 -16.11 -0.98
N LEU A 12 13.41 -14.97 -0.65
CA LEU A 12 13.70 -13.92 -1.63
C LEU A 12 14.66 -14.39 -2.73
N ARG A 13 15.76 -15.07 -2.35
CA ARG A 13 16.71 -15.61 -3.34
C ARG A 13 16.07 -16.65 -4.25
N ARG A 14 15.21 -17.51 -3.69
CA ARG A 14 14.48 -18.51 -4.47
C ARG A 14 13.51 -17.85 -5.45
N TRP A 15 12.74 -16.86 -4.99
CA TRP A 15 11.81 -16.11 -5.83
C TRP A 15 12.50 -15.38 -6.98
N VAL A 16 13.63 -14.70 -6.72
CA VAL A 16 14.44 -14.04 -7.76
C VAL A 16 14.94 -15.04 -8.81
N LYS A 17 15.32 -16.25 -8.38
CA LYS A 17 15.80 -17.31 -9.27
C LYS A 17 14.68 -17.97 -10.09
N GLU A 18 13.51 -18.19 -9.51
CA GLU A 18 12.34 -18.80 -10.17
C GLU A 18 11.58 -17.82 -11.07
N SER A 19 11.59 -16.52 -10.78
CA SER A 19 10.77 -15.54 -11.51
C SER A 19 11.29 -15.18 -12.89
N GLY A 20 12.51 -15.62 -13.28
CA GLY A 20 13.09 -15.32 -14.60
C GLY A 20 13.08 -13.82 -14.94
N ALA A 21 13.03 -12.96 -13.94
CA ALA A 21 12.75 -11.54 -14.12
C ALA A 21 13.93 -10.91 -14.82
N LEU A 22 13.72 -10.66 -16.12
CA LEU A 22 14.54 -9.79 -16.94
C LEU A 22 14.87 -8.51 -16.17
N ILE A 23 16.11 -8.11 -16.33
CA ILE A 23 16.84 -7.05 -15.63
C ILE A 23 16.18 -5.69 -15.91
N THR A 24 15.06 -5.43 -15.28
CA THR A 24 14.58 -4.07 -15.03
C THR A 24 14.45 -3.94 -13.53
N THR A 25 15.41 -3.22 -12.95
CA THR A 25 15.38 -2.84 -11.54
C THR A 25 14.02 -2.17 -11.25
N PRO A 26 13.22 -2.70 -10.30
CA PRO A 26 11.99 -2.05 -9.91
C PRO A 26 12.33 -0.64 -9.39
N ALA A 27 11.85 0.39 -10.08
CA ALA A 27 12.03 1.77 -9.67
C ALA A 27 11.06 2.06 -8.52
N PHE A 28 11.54 1.91 -7.28
CA PHE A 28 10.79 2.32 -6.11
C PHE A 28 10.78 3.85 -6.01
N VAL A 29 9.59 4.45 -6.08
CA VAL A 29 9.41 5.88 -5.82
C VAL A 29 9.47 6.11 -4.31
N PRO A 30 10.40 6.94 -3.80
CA PRO A 30 10.52 7.16 -2.36
C PRO A 30 9.35 7.98 -1.84
N VAL A 31 8.49 7.35 -1.04
CA VAL A 31 7.46 8.03 -0.25
C VAL A 31 8.09 8.50 1.06
N ARG A 32 8.19 9.82 1.25
CA ARG A 32 8.64 10.39 2.52
C ARG A 32 7.50 10.28 3.54
N ILE A 33 7.69 9.45 4.55
CA ILE A 33 6.80 9.38 5.71
C ILE A 33 7.35 10.38 6.73
N GLU A 34 6.72 11.55 6.84
CA GLU A 34 7.07 12.52 7.87
C GLU A 34 6.67 11.94 9.24
N SER A 35 7.66 11.63 10.09
CA SER A 35 7.38 11.23 11.48
C SER A 35 7.04 12.48 12.30
N GLY A 36 5.78 12.91 12.18
CA GLY A 36 5.19 13.91 13.04
C GLY A 36 5.04 13.36 14.46
N VAL A 37 5.74 14.01 15.39
CA VAL A 37 5.74 13.81 16.84
C VAL A 37 4.40 13.34 17.42
N ASP A 38 4.51 12.34 18.29
CA ASP A 38 3.50 11.84 19.22
C ASP A 38 2.84 13.01 19.97
N ARG A 39 1.69 13.45 19.47
CA ARG A 39 0.71 14.18 20.25
C ARG A 39 -0.51 13.30 20.33
N HIS A 40 -0.60 12.63 21.46
CA HIS A 40 -1.76 11.91 21.97
C HIS A 40 -2.96 12.88 22.11
N VAL A 41 -3.50 13.33 20.99
CA VAL A 41 -4.81 13.95 20.93
C VAL A 41 -5.78 12.79 20.93
N HIS A 42 -6.44 12.58 22.08
CA HIS A 42 -7.66 11.81 22.12
C HIS A 42 -8.68 12.51 21.21
N THR A 43 -8.66 12.18 19.92
CA THR A 43 -9.78 12.48 19.04
C THR A 43 -10.95 11.67 19.59
N PRO A 44 -12.10 12.31 19.89
CA PRO A 44 -13.29 11.57 20.25
C PRO A 44 -13.54 10.56 19.12
N ALA A 45 -13.97 9.35 19.48
CA ALA A 45 -14.32 8.30 18.54
C ALA A 45 -15.48 8.79 17.67
N SER A 46 -15.16 9.60 16.67
CA SER A 46 -16.03 9.89 15.57
C SER A 46 -16.19 8.54 14.89
N ASN A 47 -17.44 8.11 14.73
CA ASN A 47 -17.80 6.92 13.98
C ASN A 47 -17.33 7.12 12.52
N CYS A 48 -16.02 6.98 12.30
CA CYS A 48 -15.38 7.12 11.02
C CYS A 48 -15.75 5.84 10.28
N GLN A 49 -16.85 5.93 9.54
CA GLN A 49 -17.33 4.87 8.67
C GLN A 49 -16.31 4.72 7.54
N ARG A 50 -15.23 3.97 7.84
CA ARG A 50 -14.20 3.63 6.86
C ARG A 50 -14.84 2.75 5.81
N ILE A 51 -14.80 3.24 4.58
CA ILE A 51 -15.31 2.55 3.41
C ILE A 51 -14.21 1.59 2.94
N GLU A 52 -14.58 0.33 2.74
CA GLU A 52 -13.68 -0.64 2.14
C GLU A 52 -13.85 -0.61 0.62
N VAL A 53 -12.75 -0.32 -0.08
CA VAL A 53 -12.69 -0.29 -1.53
C VAL A 53 -11.94 -1.53 -2.00
N ASN A 54 -12.59 -2.31 -2.86
CA ASN A 54 -12.03 -3.49 -3.50
C ASN A 54 -11.99 -3.24 -5.02
N ILE A 55 -10.81 -3.40 -5.63
CA ILE A 55 -10.59 -3.27 -7.07
C ILE A 55 -10.06 -4.60 -7.58
N ASP A 56 -10.82 -5.24 -8.46
CA ASP A 56 -10.48 -6.53 -9.08
C ASP A 56 -10.20 -6.34 -10.58
N ARG A 57 -9.06 -6.85 -11.06
CA ARG A 57 -8.66 -6.86 -12.47
C ARG A 57 -7.93 -8.16 -12.83
N GLY A 58 -8.68 -9.14 -13.36
CA GLY A 58 -8.13 -10.48 -13.61
C GLY A 58 -7.68 -11.11 -12.29
N ASP A 59 -6.40 -11.48 -12.21
CA ASP A 59 -5.80 -12.04 -10.99
C ASP A 59 -5.30 -10.98 -9.99
N LEU A 60 -5.36 -9.69 -10.34
CA LEU A 60 -4.96 -8.59 -9.46
C LEU A 60 -6.13 -8.15 -8.59
N ARG A 61 -5.95 -8.20 -7.27
CA ARG A 61 -6.89 -7.68 -6.27
C ARG A 61 -6.22 -6.66 -5.38
N ILE A 62 -6.81 -5.47 -5.28
CA ILE A 62 -6.36 -4.38 -4.43
C ILE A 62 -7.49 -4.06 -3.45
N ALA A 63 -7.20 -4.12 -2.15
CA ALA A 63 -8.16 -3.83 -1.09
C ALA A 63 -7.57 -2.80 -0.13
N PHE A 64 -8.30 -1.71 0.12
CA PHE A 64 -7.88 -0.68 1.05
C PHE A 64 -9.08 0.03 1.68
N LYS A 65 -8.85 0.66 2.84
CA LYS A 65 -9.87 1.38 3.60
C LYS A 65 -9.65 2.87 3.45
N VAL A 66 -10.73 3.61 3.21
CA VAL A 66 -10.71 5.05 2.94
C VAL A 66 -11.77 5.72 3.80
N ASP A 67 -11.45 6.88 4.35
CA ASP A 67 -12.44 7.69 5.06
C ASP A 67 -13.38 8.36 4.06
N SER A 68 -14.65 8.56 4.44
CA SER A 68 -15.67 9.12 3.54
C SER A 68 -15.29 10.51 2.99
N SER A 69 -14.51 11.29 3.74
CA SER A 69 -13.96 12.58 3.32
C SER A 69 -12.99 12.50 2.13
N GLN A 70 -12.34 11.36 1.92
CA GLN A 70 -11.31 11.16 0.90
C GLN A 70 -11.87 10.54 -0.39
N MET A 71 -13.15 10.16 -0.43
CA MET A 71 -13.75 9.48 -1.58
C MET A 71 -13.75 10.32 -2.86
N ILE A 72 -13.89 11.64 -2.74
CA ILE A 72 -13.89 12.56 -3.88
C ILE A 72 -12.50 12.59 -4.53
N GLU A 73 -11.45 12.74 -3.72
CA GLU A 73 -10.06 12.74 -4.16
C GLU A 73 -9.68 11.39 -4.79
N LEU A 74 -10.07 10.29 -4.14
CA LEU A 74 -9.87 8.95 -4.69
C LEU A 74 -10.51 8.80 -6.08
N GLY A 75 -11.74 9.28 -6.26
CA GLY A 75 -12.44 9.23 -7.55
C GLY A 75 -11.75 10.03 -8.65
N GLN A 76 -11.09 11.15 -8.30
CA GLN A 76 -10.31 11.95 -9.24
C GLN A 76 -9.03 11.22 -9.67
N VAL A 77 -8.27 10.69 -8.71
CA VAL A 77 -7.04 9.93 -8.97
C VAL A 77 -7.34 8.69 -9.82
N LEU A 78 -8.36 7.91 -9.47
CA LEU A 78 -8.76 6.73 -10.24
C LEU A 78 -9.15 7.10 -11.67
N ARG A 79 -9.85 8.22 -11.88
CA ARG A 79 -10.22 8.68 -13.23
C ARG A 79 -9.02 9.07 -14.06
N GLU A 80 -7.99 9.65 -13.46
CA GLU A 80 -6.76 10.02 -14.17
C GLU A 80 -5.94 8.78 -14.56
N VAL A 81 -5.81 7.83 -13.65
CA VAL A 81 -4.99 6.62 -13.84
C VAL A 81 -5.66 5.59 -14.75
N LEU A 82 -6.99 5.51 -14.77
CA LEU A 82 -7.76 4.53 -15.55
C LEU A 82 -8.20 5.04 -16.94
N ARG A 83 -7.68 6.18 -17.40
CA ARG A 83 -7.90 6.66 -18.78
C ARG A 83 -7.18 5.83 -19.82
#